data_AF-A0A347UGK6-F1
#
_entry.id   AF-A0A347UGK6-F1
#
_cell.length_a   1.000
_cell.length_b   1.000
_cell.length_c   1.000
_cell.angle_alpha   90.00
_cell.angle_beta   90.00
_cell.angle_gamma   90.00
#
_symmetry.space_group_name_H-M   'P 1'
#
loop_
_entity.id
_entity.type
_entity.pdbx_description
1 polymer ?
#
loop_
_entity_poly.entity_id
_entity_poly.type
_entity_poly.pdbx_seq_one_letter_code
_entity_poly.pdbx_strand_id
1 'polypeptide(L)'
;MQHRTLFLTLVIAGLMAAALPAAAQFIAGVEPSQRPEGAPVITEFKKDGAWYARALSGVIPPYPASLRFLEDQGAWFNPFLFPGMLPPYDIRGWHKQE
;
A
#
# COMPACT_ATOMS: atom_id res chain seq x y z
N MET A 1 -6.32 46.17 36.62
CA MET A 1 -5.23 46.02 35.62
C MET A 1 -4.43 44.72 35.79
N GLN A 2 -4.05 44.31 37.01
CA GLN A 2 -3.22 43.11 37.26
C GLN A 2 -3.82 41.77 36.76
N HIS A 3 -5.13 41.54 36.87
CA HIS A 3 -5.75 40.28 36.44
C HIS A 3 -5.69 40.07 34.92
N ARG A 4 -5.70 41.15 34.12
CA ARG A 4 -5.60 41.09 32.64
C ARG A 4 -4.18 40.72 32.20
N THR A 5 -3.17 41.23 32.89
CA THR A 5 -1.76 40.92 32.63
C THR A 5 -1.45 39.46 32.97
N LEU A 6 -1.95 38.97 34.11
CA LEU A 6 -1.83 37.56 34.55
C LEU A 6 -2.51 36.58 33.59
N PHE A 7 -3.69 36.92 33.08
CA PHE A 7 -4.37 36.10 32.07
C PHE A 7 -3.57 36.02 30.77
N LEU A 8 -3.00 37.15 30.32
CA LEU A 8 -2.18 37.17 29.11
C LEU A 8 -0.91 36.32 29.25
N THR A 9 -0.22 36.39 30.40
CA THR A 9 0.97 35.55 30.64
C THR A 9 0.63 34.07 30.71
N LEU A 10 -0.51 33.69 31.29
CA LEU A 10 -0.95 32.29 31.32
C LEU A 10 -1.25 31.74 29.92
N VAL A 11 -1.88 32.56 29.06
CA VAL A 11 -2.19 32.18 27.67
C VAL A 11 -0.90 32.00 26.87
N ILE A 12 0.06 32.94 26.98
CA ILE A 12 1.35 32.84 26.28
C ILE A 12 2.16 31.62 26.75
N ALA A 13 2.17 31.33 28.06
CA ALA A 13 2.83 30.14 28.59
C ALA A 13 2.19 28.83 28.10
N GLY A 14 0.85 28.79 27.97
CA GLY A 14 0.13 27.64 27.41
C GLY A 14 0.42 27.40 25.92
N LEU A 15 0.59 28.46 25.13
CA LEU A 15 0.93 28.38 23.71
C LEU A 15 2.36 27.87 23.46
N MET A 16 3.31 28.17 24.34
CA MET A 16 4.71 27.69 24.24
C MET A 16 4.85 26.20 24.59
N ALA A 17 3.97 25.66 25.45
CA ALA A 17 4.00 24.25 25.85
C ALA A 17 3.46 23.28 24.78
N ALA A 18 2.81 23.78 23.72
CA ALA A 18 2.24 22.97 22.65
C ALA A 18 3.22 22.66 21.50
N ALA A 19 4.46 23.13 21.57
CA ALA A 19 5.50 22.80 20.60
C ALA A 19 6.03 21.38 20.84
N LEU A 20 5.25 20.37 20.46
CA LEU A 20 5.74 19.00 20.35
C LEU A 20 6.88 19.00 19.31
N PRO A 21 8.05 18.40 19.61
CA PRO A 21 9.07 18.21 18.60
C PRO A 21 8.44 17.41 17.46
N ALA A 22 8.52 17.94 16.24
CA ALA A 22 8.10 17.22 15.05
C ALA A 22 8.84 15.87 15.07
N ALA A 23 8.08 14.77 15.12
CA ALA A 23 8.67 13.44 15.05
C ALA A 23 9.57 13.38 13.81
N ALA A 24 10.82 12.96 14.00
CA ALA A 24 11.76 12.84 12.88
C ALA A 24 11.10 12.05 11.76
N GLN A 25 11.00 12.66 10.57
CA GLN A 25 10.41 12.01 9.40
C GLN A 25 11.20 10.72 9.13
N PHE A 26 10.53 9.58 9.01
CA PHE A 26 11.22 8.33 8.66
C PHE A 26 11.75 8.44 7.22
N ILE A 27 13.06 8.60 7.09
CA ILE A 27 13.77 8.57 5.81
C ILE A 27 14.31 7.14 5.66
N ALA A 28 13.76 6.39 4.72
CA ALA A 28 14.12 4.99 4.51
C ALA A 28 15.61 4.80 4.17
N GLY A 29 16.28 5.82 3.62
CA GLY A 29 17.71 5.86 3.35
C GLY A 29 18.08 7.17 2.65
N VAL A 30 19.35 7.58 2.72
CA VAL A 30 19.85 8.82 2.08
C VAL A 30 20.63 8.55 0.79
N GLU A 31 20.89 7.27 0.48
CA GLU A 31 21.65 6.82 -0.70
C GLU A 31 20.71 6.00 -1.61
N PRO A 32 20.13 6.57 -2.67
CA PRO A 32 19.12 5.91 -3.50
C PRO A 32 19.62 4.67 -4.23
N SER A 33 20.94 4.58 -4.46
CA SER A 33 21.57 3.44 -5.12
C SER A 33 21.71 2.21 -4.21
N GLN A 34 21.56 2.40 -2.90
CA GLN A 34 21.75 1.36 -1.90
C GLN A 34 20.43 1.01 -1.25
N ARG A 35 20.17 -0.30 -1.12
CA ARG A 35 19.11 -0.76 -0.25
C ARG A 35 19.56 -0.54 1.21
N PRO A 36 18.72 0.03 2.07
CA PRO A 36 19.05 0.20 3.48
C PRO A 36 19.39 -1.13 4.15
N GLU A 37 20.40 -1.13 5.01
CA GLU A 37 20.76 -2.30 5.80
C GLU A 37 19.59 -2.72 6.70
N GLY A 38 19.31 -4.02 6.75
CA GLY A 38 18.18 -4.55 7.52
C GLY A 38 16.79 -4.29 6.92
N ALA A 39 16.69 -3.69 5.73
CA ALA A 39 15.40 -3.54 5.04
C ALA A 39 14.73 -4.91 4.83
N PRO A 40 13.46 -5.10 5.23
CA PRO A 40 12.77 -6.38 5.07
C PRO A 40 12.80 -6.86 3.63
N VAL A 41 13.06 -8.16 3.44
CA VAL A 41 13.10 -8.82 2.13
C VAL A 41 12.04 -9.91 2.09
N ILE A 42 11.28 -9.98 0.99
CA ILE A 42 10.41 -11.12 0.72
C ILE A 42 11.29 -12.24 0.18
N THR A 43 11.44 -13.32 0.94
CA THR A 43 12.22 -14.52 0.53
C THR A 43 11.38 -15.54 -0.20
N GLU A 44 10.06 -15.55 0.05
CA GLU A 44 9.10 -16.44 -0.60
C GLU A 44 7.77 -15.70 -0.82
N PHE A 45 7.15 -15.93 -1.97
CA PHE A 45 5.82 -15.45 -2.28
C PHE A 45 4.87 -16.63 -2.46
N LYS A 46 4.03 -16.88 -1.45
CA LYS A 46 3.12 -18.03 -1.44
C LYS A 46 1.94 -17.79 -2.38
N LYS A 47 1.82 -18.64 -3.41
CA LYS A 47 0.67 -18.71 -4.34
C LYS A 47 -0.26 -19.82 -3.89
N ASP A 48 -1.08 -19.53 -2.89
CA ASP A 48 -2.06 -20.49 -2.41
C ASP A 48 -3.28 -20.60 -3.34
N GLY A 49 -4.21 -21.49 -3.00
CA GLY A 49 -5.43 -21.69 -3.80
C GLY A 49 -6.27 -20.43 -3.94
N ALA A 50 -6.29 -19.54 -2.93
CA ALA A 50 -7.01 -18.28 -2.99
C ALA A 50 -6.35 -17.31 -3.99
N TRP A 51 -5.01 -17.28 -4.01
CA TRP A 51 -4.25 -16.54 -5.01
C TRP A 51 -4.59 -17.02 -6.43
N TYR A 52 -4.57 -18.33 -6.68
CA TYR A 52 -4.91 -18.88 -8.00
C TYR A 52 -6.37 -18.66 -8.40
N ALA A 53 -7.32 -18.81 -7.47
CA ALA A 53 -8.73 -18.53 -7.74
C ALA A 53 -8.95 -17.08 -8.19
N ARG A 54 -8.26 -16.14 -7.54
CA ARG A 54 -8.26 -14.73 -7.96
C ARG A 54 -7.53 -14.53 -9.29
N ALA A 55 -6.32 -15.10 -9.44
CA ALA A 55 -5.50 -14.95 -10.63
C ALA A 55 -6.19 -15.45 -11.92
N LEU A 56 -6.98 -16.51 -11.79
CA LEU A 56 -7.69 -17.18 -12.87
C LEU A 56 -9.16 -16.75 -12.98
N SER A 57 -9.56 -15.68 -12.29
CA SER A 57 -10.92 -15.15 -12.37
C SER A 57 -11.31 -14.84 -13.82
N GLY A 58 -12.45 -15.39 -14.25
CA GLY A 58 -12.97 -15.24 -15.61
C GLY A 58 -12.28 -16.09 -16.68
N VAL A 59 -11.30 -16.93 -16.31
CA VAL A 59 -10.62 -17.85 -17.24
C VAL A 59 -11.25 -19.24 -17.14
N ILE A 60 -11.71 -19.77 -18.27
CA ILE A 60 -12.37 -21.08 -18.35
C ILE A 60 -11.32 -22.16 -18.71
N PRO A 61 -11.26 -23.30 -18.00
CA PRO A 61 -10.39 -24.41 -18.38
C PRO A 61 -10.68 -24.96 -19.80
N PRO A 62 -9.68 -25.52 -20.50
CA PRO A 62 -8.30 -25.69 -20.06
C PRO A 62 -7.53 -24.36 -20.05
N TYR A 63 -6.70 -24.16 -19.02
CA TYR A 63 -5.92 -22.92 -18.92
C TYR A 63 -4.87 -22.84 -20.03
N PRO A 64 -4.82 -21.74 -20.79
CA PRO A 64 -3.89 -21.63 -21.90
C PRO A 64 -2.45 -21.53 -21.41
N ALA A 65 -1.51 -22.10 -22.17
CA ALA A 65 -0.08 -22.10 -21.84
C ALA A 65 0.49 -20.68 -21.67
N SER A 66 -0.13 -19.67 -22.29
CA SER A 66 0.22 -18.26 -22.13
C SER A 66 0.08 -17.74 -20.70
N LEU A 67 -0.70 -18.40 -19.82
CA LEU A 67 -0.83 -18.02 -18.40
C LEU A 67 0.28 -18.57 -17.50
N ARG A 68 1.23 -19.32 -18.04
CA ARG A 68 2.34 -19.88 -17.25
C ARG A 68 3.22 -18.80 -16.61
N PHE A 69 3.17 -17.54 -17.06
CA PHE A 69 3.82 -16.42 -16.37
C PHE A 69 3.36 -16.26 -14.91
N LEU A 70 2.17 -16.77 -14.55
CA LEU A 70 1.70 -16.78 -13.17
C LEU A 70 2.64 -17.56 -12.25
N GLU A 71 3.40 -18.53 -12.77
CA GLU A 71 4.39 -19.32 -12.03
C GLU A 71 5.68 -18.55 -11.76
N ASP A 72 6.04 -17.63 -12.64
CA ASP A 72 7.25 -16.81 -12.53
C ASP A 72 6.97 -15.47 -11.79
N GLN A 73 5.70 -15.16 -11.56
CA GLN A 73 5.27 -13.96 -10.87
C GLN A 73 5.58 -14.02 -9.36
N GLY A 74 6.40 -13.09 -8.86
CA GLY A 74 6.57 -12.88 -7.42
C GLY A 74 5.52 -11.92 -6.84
N ALA A 75 5.88 -11.18 -5.80
CA ALA A 75 5.06 -10.12 -5.20
C ALA A 75 4.95 -8.83 -6.05
N TRP A 76 5.21 -8.94 -7.36
CA TRP A 76 5.16 -7.79 -8.28
C TRP A 76 3.71 -7.47 -8.64
N PHE A 77 3.41 -6.18 -8.80
CA PHE A 77 2.10 -5.76 -9.27
C PHE A 77 1.81 -6.30 -10.67
N ASN A 78 0.63 -6.87 -10.84
CA ASN A 78 0.17 -7.40 -12.12
C ASN A 78 -1.28 -6.95 -12.39
N PRO A 79 -1.53 -6.08 -13.38
CA PRO A 79 -2.88 -5.60 -13.67
C PRO A 79 -3.83 -6.74 -14.10
N PHE A 80 -3.30 -7.89 -14.51
CA PHE A 80 -4.12 -9.05 -14.85
C PHE A 80 -4.75 -9.74 -13.62
N LEU A 81 -4.41 -9.40 -12.37
CA LEU A 81 -5.02 -10.04 -11.18
C LEU A 81 -5.98 -9.13 -10.41
N PHE A 82 -6.32 -7.98 -11.00
CA PHE A 82 -7.20 -6.99 -10.40
C PHE A 82 -8.35 -6.62 -11.33
N PRO A 83 -9.47 -6.13 -10.77
CA PRO A 83 -10.53 -5.48 -11.54
C PRO A 83 -9.98 -4.33 -12.38
N GLY A 84 -10.33 -4.32 -13.66
CA GLY A 84 -9.98 -3.24 -14.59
C GLY A 84 -11.13 -2.24 -14.73
N MET A 85 -11.44 -1.89 -15.98
CA MET A 85 -12.60 -1.04 -16.30
C MET A 85 -13.92 -1.80 -16.16
N LEU A 86 -15.01 -1.04 -15.97
CA LEU A 86 -16.40 -1.52 -16.04
C LEU A 86 -16.78 -1.99 -17.47
N PRO A 87 -17.95 -2.62 -17.64
CA PRO A 87 -18.47 -2.95 -18.98
C PRO A 87 -18.43 -1.76 -19.95
N PRO A 88 -18.13 -1.97 -21.25
CA PRO A 88 -18.01 -3.26 -21.95
C PRO A 88 -16.62 -3.94 -21.82
N TYR A 89 -15.68 -3.37 -21.07
CA TYR A 89 -14.28 -3.81 -21.03
C TYR A 89 -13.97 -4.81 -19.91
N ASP A 90 -14.97 -5.20 -19.13
CA ASP A 90 -14.83 -6.22 -18.08
C ASP A 90 -14.85 -7.64 -18.65
N ILE A 91 -13.87 -7.95 -19.49
CA ILE A 91 -13.77 -9.23 -20.22
C ILE A 91 -13.59 -10.46 -19.30
N ARG A 92 -13.28 -10.23 -18.02
CA ARG A 92 -13.12 -11.29 -17.01
C ARG A 92 -14.23 -11.30 -15.96
N GLY A 93 -15.20 -10.40 -16.05
CA GLY A 93 -16.36 -10.35 -15.15
C GLY A 93 -16.02 -10.00 -13.70
N TRP A 94 -15.00 -9.17 -13.48
CA TRP A 94 -14.60 -8.71 -12.15
C TRP A 94 -15.66 -7.90 -11.41
N HIS A 95 -16.60 -7.29 -12.13
CA HIS A 95 -17.65 -6.41 -11.61
C HIS A 95 -19.05 -7.00 -11.73
N LYS A 96 -19.17 -8.31 -12.01
CA LYS A 96 -20.48 -8.98 -12.01
C LYS A 96 -21.06 -8.90 -10.59
N GLN A 97 -22.28 -8.38 -10.49
CA GLN A 97 -23.09 -8.54 -9.28
C GLN A 97 -23.70 -9.94 -9.33
N GLU A 98 -23.66 -10.66 -8.20
CA GLU A 98 -24.37 -11.94 -8.05
C GLU A 98 -25.89 -11.76 -8.12
#